data_AF-A0A3C0JDS2-F1
#
_entry.id   AF-A0A3C0JDS2-F1
#
_cell.length_a   1.000
_cell.length_b   1.000
_cell.length_c   1.000
_cell.angle_alpha   90.00
_cell.angle_beta   90.00
_cell.angle_gamma   90.00
#
_symmetry.space_group_name_H-M   'P 1'
#
loop_
_entity.id
_entity.type
_entity.pdbx_description
1 polymer ?
#
loop_
_entity_poly.entity_id
_entity_poly.type
_entity_poly.pdbx_seq_one_letter_code
_entity_poly.pdbx_strand_id
1 'polypeptide(L)'
;ARVFGQQKDGVARKRVGLLAQAKAPVREGAELVGADGTVIGSVTSGGFGPTLGAPVAMGYVDAAHAAIGSEVFALVRNNRIPVTVAKTPFVPQRYYRG
;
A
#
# COMPACT_ATOMS: atom_id res chain seq x y z
N ALA A 1 21.95 -17.17 5.24
CA ALA A 1 20.89 -17.74 6.11
C ALA A 1 19.61 -16.90 6.10
N ARG A 2 19.63 -15.60 6.47
CA ARG A 2 18.43 -14.74 6.60
C ARG A 2 17.48 -14.73 5.38
N VAL A 3 17.99 -14.55 4.17
CA VAL A 3 17.16 -14.43 2.94
C VAL A 3 16.37 -15.72 2.68
N PHE A 4 17.02 -16.89 2.76
CA PHE A 4 16.36 -18.18 2.58
C PHE A 4 15.34 -18.50 3.68
N GLY A 5 15.61 -18.09 4.93
CA GLY A 5 14.64 -18.17 6.02
C GLY A 5 13.39 -17.32 5.74
N GLN A 6 13.56 -16.06 5.31
CA GLN A 6 12.44 -15.19 4.95
C GLN A 6 11.63 -15.70 3.74
N GLN A 7 12.28 -16.37 2.80
CA GLN A 7 11.61 -16.99 1.66
C GLN A 7 10.75 -18.20 2.10
N LYS A 8 11.24 -19.00 3.04
CA LYS A 8 10.56 -20.20 3.54
C LYS A 8 9.44 -19.86 4.53
N ASP A 9 9.74 -19.02 5.51
CA ASP A 9 8.90 -18.81 6.70
C ASP A 9 8.07 -17.51 6.58
N GLY A 10 8.36 -16.68 5.58
CA GLY A 10 7.71 -15.39 5.37
C GLY A 10 8.42 -14.21 6.06
N VAL A 11 7.80 -13.04 5.96
CA VAL A 11 8.32 -11.77 6.48
C VAL A 11 7.26 -11.07 7.33
N ALA A 12 7.71 -10.32 8.34
CA ALA A 12 6.81 -9.57 9.22
C ALA A 12 6.08 -8.43 8.48
N ARG A 13 6.72 -7.81 7.48
CA ARG A 13 6.16 -6.70 6.70
C ARG A 13 6.27 -6.96 5.21
N LYS A 14 5.27 -6.55 4.45
CA LYS A 14 5.23 -6.66 2.98
C LYS A 14 5.01 -5.30 2.33
N ARG A 15 5.69 -5.08 1.22
CA ARG A 15 5.41 -3.94 0.34
C ARG A 15 4.11 -4.20 -0.42
N VAL A 16 3.21 -3.23 -0.41
CA VAL A 16 1.91 -3.31 -1.09
C VAL A 16 1.66 -2.10 -1.97
N GLY A 17 0.78 -2.26 -2.97
CA GLY A 17 0.14 -1.15 -3.65
C GLY A 17 -1.11 -0.71 -2.89
N LEU A 18 -1.44 0.57 -2.96
CA LEU A 18 -2.49 1.20 -2.19
C LEU A 18 -3.32 2.12 -3.10
N LEU A 19 -4.64 1.96 -3.07
CA LEU A 19 -5.60 2.84 -3.73
C LEU A 19 -6.34 3.65 -2.67
N ALA A 20 -6.12 4.96 -2.63
CA ALA A 20 -6.76 5.82 -1.65
C ALA A 20 -8.14 6.26 -2.15
N GLN A 21 -9.17 6.13 -1.30
CA GLN A 21 -10.54 6.55 -1.59
C GLN A 21 -10.74 8.05 -1.27
N ALA A 22 -9.83 8.89 -1.76
CA ALA A 22 -9.88 10.34 -1.56
C ALA A 22 -9.57 11.09 -2.86
N LYS A 23 -9.89 12.39 -2.93
CA LYS A 23 -9.50 13.26 -4.06
C LYS A 23 -8.01 13.61 -4.02
N ALA A 24 -7.49 13.91 -2.84
CA ALA A 24 -6.09 14.27 -2.64
C ALA A 24 -5.26 12.98 -2.41
N PRO A 25 -4.08 12.84 -3.03
CA PRO A 25 -3.29 11.64 -2.82
C PRO A 25 -2.59 11.65 -1.46
N VAL A 26 -2.49 10.46 -0.87
CA VAL A 26 -1.67 10.22 0.32
C VAL A 26 -0.20 10.31 -0.07
N ARG A 27 0.63 10.96 0.74
CA ARG A 27 2.07 11.18 0.48
C ARG A 27 2.93 10.27 1.36
N GLU A 28 4.20 10.19 1.02
CA GLU A 28 5.23 9.55 1.84
C GLU A 28 5.18 10.03 3.30
N GLY A 29 5.43 9.12 4.23
CA GLY A 29 5.46 9.39 5.67
C GLY A 29 4.10 9.27 6.36
N ALA A 30 3.00 9.17 5.62
CA ALA A 30 1.68 8.91 6.22
C ALA A 30 1.65 7.52 6.87
N GLU A 31 1.21 7.46 8.13
CA GLU A 31 1.01 6.20 8.84
C GLU A 31 -0.17 5.43 8.25
N LEU A 32 -0.04 4.11 8.18
CA LEU A 32 -1.12 3.20 7.85
C LEU A 32 -1.60 2.56 9.15
N VAL A 33 -2.90 2.64 9.40
CA VAL A 33 -3.54 2.08 10.59
C VAL A 33 -4.60 1.05 10.24
N GLY A 34 -4.78 0.07 11.14
CA GLY A 34 -5.88 -0.89 11.10
C GLY A 34 -7.21 -0.23 11.47
N ALA A 35 -8.29 -1.03 11.44
CA ALA A 35 -9.64 -0.57 11.79
C ALA A 35 -9.74 -0.10 13.25
N ASP A 36 -8.99 -0.75 14.14
CA ASP A 36 -8.84 -0.41 15.55
C ASP A 36 -8.02 0.87 15.80
N GLY A 37 -7.32 1.38 14.77
CA GLY A 37 -6.42 2.52 14.87
C GLY A 37 -4.97 2.17 15.18
N THR A 38 -4.63 0.89 15.30
CA THR A 38 -3.26 0.45 15.55
C THR A 38 -2.40 0.77 14.33
N VAL A 39 -1.20 1.34 14.52
CA VAL A 39 -0.25 1.56 13.43
C VAL A 39 0.30 0.23 12.95
N ILE A 40 0.08 -0.07 11.68
CA ILE A 40 0.45 -1.33 11.02
C ILE A 40 1.46 -1.13 9.89
N GLY A 41 1.86 0.11 9.63
CA GLY A 41 2.71 0.41 8.49
C GLY A 41 2.84 1.88 8.16
N SER A 42 3.40 2.17 6.99
CA SER A 42 3.54 3.53 6.48
C SER A 42 3.61 3.57 4.96
N VAL A 43 3.18 4.70 4.41
CA VAL A 43 3.32 5.04 2.99
C VAL A 43 4.76 5.46 2.71
N THR A 44 5.36 4.86 1.69
CA THR A 44 6.73 5.19 1.24
C THR A 44 6.75 6.05 -0.01
N SER A 45 5.69 6.01 -0.82
CA SER A 45 5.54 6.86 -2.00
C SER A 45 4.07 7.00 -2.34
N GLY A 46 3.66 8.15 -2.88
CA GLY A 46 2.27 8.35 -3.27
C GLY A 46 2.04 9.62 -4.07
N GLY A 47 1.06 9.56 -4.97
CA GLY A 47 0.77 10.61 -5.95
C GLY A 47 -0.53 10.34 -6.72
N PHE A 48 -0.87 11.23 -7.65
CA PHE A 48 -1.99 11.01 -8.55
C PHE A 48 -1.50 10.28 -9.79
N GLY A 49 -2.10 9.14 -10.14
CA GLY A 49 -1.78 8.41 -11.37
C GLY A 49 -2.68 8.88 -12.52
N PRO A 50 -2.20 9.69 -13.48
CA PRO A 50 -3.08 10.31 -14.48
C PRO A 50 -3.77 9.29 -15.38
N THR A 51 -3.08 8.21 -15.75
CA THR A 51 -3.65 7.12 -16.55
C THR A 51 -4.73 6.33 -15.82
N LEU A 52 -4.59 6.17 -14.50
CA LEU A 52 -5.60 5.51 -13.67
C LEU A 52 -6.75 6.48 -13.32
N GLY A 53 -6.49 7.79 -13.35
CA GLY A 53 -7.44 8.82 -12.92
C GLY A 53 -7.67 8.85 -11.41
N ALA A 54 -6.77 8.26 -10.61
CA ALA A 54 -6.96 8.11 -9.17
C ALA A 54 -5.65 8.26 -8.38
N PRO A 55 -5.73 8.65 -7.10
CA PRO A 55 -4.63 8.53 -6.15
C PRO A 55 -4.12 7.10 -5.96
N VAL A 56 -2.80 6.95 -6.10
CA VAL A 56 -2.09 5.69 -5.87
C VAL A 56 -0.95 5.92 -4.89
N ALA A 57 -0.64 4.90 -4.10
CA ALA A 57 0.50 4.91 -3.20
C ALA A 57 1.14 3.52 -3.12
N MET A 58 2.35 3.46 -2.58
CA MET A 58 2.98 2.25 -2.10
C MET A 58 3.36 2.45 -0.64
N GLY A 59 3.38 1.34 0.10
CA GLY A 59 3.78 1.35 1.50
C GLY A 59 4.19 -0.03 1.96
N TYR A 60 4.67 -0.10 3.19
CA TYR A 60 4.82 -1.35 3.90
C TYR A 60 3.73 -1.46 4.93
N VAL A 61 3.14 -2.65 5.02
CA VAL A 61 2.21 -3.03 6.09
C VAL A 61 2.68 -4.34 6.73
N ASP A 62 2.24 -4.58 7.95
CA ASP A 62 2.37 -5.90 8.56
C ASP A 62 1.72 -6.97 7.69
N ALA A 63 2.35 -8.15 7.61
CA ALA A 63 1.99 -9.18 6.65
C ALA A 63 0.53 -9.67 6.79
N ALA A 64 -0.06 -9.56 7.98
CA ALA A 64 -1.46 -9.86 8.25
C ALA A 64 -2.44 -8.94 7.49
N HIS A 65 -2.01 -7.73 7.11
CA HIS A 65 -2.82 -6.73 6.40
C HIS A 65 -2.46 -6.60 4.91
N ALA A 66 -1.59 -7.46 4.40
CA ALA A 66 -1.04 -7.33 3.04
C ALA A 66 -1.90 -7.99 1.94
N ALA A 67 -3.05 -8.59 2.28
CA ALA A 67 -3.89 -9.26 1.31
C ALA A 67 -4.56 -8.26 0.36
N ILE A 68 -4.68 -8.64 -0.93
CA ILE A 68 -5.36 -7.79 -1.92
C ILE A 68 -6.84 -7.66 -1.52
N GLY A 69 -7.35 -6.44 -1.55
CA GLY A 69 -8.70 -6.09 -1.11
C GLY A 69 -8.80 -5.73 0.37
N SER A 70 -7.76 -5.92 1.17
CA SER A 70 -7.76 -5.47 2.58
C SER A 70 -7.93 -3.97 2.65
N GLU A 71 -8.86 -3.52 3.50
CA GLU A 71 -9.03 -2.12 3.85
C GLU A 71 -8.10 -1.76 5.01
N VAL A 72 -7.38 -0.65 4.84
CA VAL A 72 -6.54 0.00 5.85
C VAL A 72 -6.81 1.50 5.79
N PHE A 73 -6.29 2.27 6.74
CA PHE A 73 -6.51 3.72 6.76
C PHE A 73 -5.18 4.46 6.75
N ALA A 74 -5.04 5.44 5.86
CA ALA A 74 -3.93 6.38 5.93
C ALA A 74 -4.29 7.54 6.87
N LEU A 75 -3.43 7.82 7.85
CA LEU A 75 -3.55 9.00 8.70
C LEU A 75 -2.97 10.22 7.99
N VAL A 76 -3.84 11.17 7.63
CA VAL A 76 -3.46 12.43 6.99
C VAL A 76 -4.08 13.58 7.78
N ARG A 77 -3.24 14.40 8.42
CA ARG A 77 -3.69 15.54 9.24
C ARG A 77 -4.78 15.13 10.25
N ASN A 78 -4.55 14.02 10.96
CA ASN A 78 -5.46 13.40 11.93
C ASN A 78 -6.77 12.81 11.37
N ASN A 79 -6.96 12.82 10.04
CA ASN A 79 -8.08 12.14 9.41
C ASN A 79 -7.68 10.75 8.93
N ARG A 80 -8.56 9.77 9.16
CA ARG A 80 -8.44 8.41 8.60
C ARG A 80 -9.02 8.39 7.21
N ILE A 81 -8.17 8.27 6.21
CA ILE A 81 -8.58 8.11 4.81
C ILE A 81 -8.62 6.60 4.50
N PRO A 82 -9.75 6.03 4.06
CA PRO A 82 -9.80 4.64 3.62
C PRO A 82 -8.88 4.39 2.42
N VAL A 83 -8.10 3.31 2.49
CA VAL A 83 -7.17 2.89 1.47
C VAL A 83 -7.30 1.38 1.29
N THR A 84 -7.39 0.93 0.04
CA THR A 84 -7.48 -0.50 -0.27
C THR A 84 -6.11 -1.01 -0.72
N VAL A 85 -5.67 -2.13 -0.15
CA VAL A 85 -4.51 -2.87 -0.63
C VAL A 85 -4.82 -3.44 -2.00
N ALA A 86 -4.05 -3.02 -3.00
CA ALA A 86 -4.32 -3.31 -4.40
C ALA A 86 -3.17 -4.07 -5.06
N LYS A 87 -3.53 -4.87 -6.05
CA LYS A 87 -2.57 -5.57 -6.91
C LYS A 87 -1.74 -4.53 -7.69
N THR A 88 -0.44 -4.78 -7.79
CA THR A 88 0.45 -4.02 -8.68
C THR A 88 0.84 -4.87 -9.90
N PRO A 89 1.16 -4.25 -11.05
CA PRO A 89 1.09 -2.81 -11.33
C PRO A 89 -0.36 -2.30 -11.38
N PHE A 90 -0.58 -1.02 -11.03
CA PHE A 90 -1.93 -0.41 -11.04
C PHE A 90 -2.50 -0.22 -12.45
N VAL A 91 -1.61 -0.09 -13.44
CA VAL A 91 -1.94 -0.01 -14.86
C VAL A 91 -1.20 -1.15 -15.56
N PRO A 92 -1.84 -1.89 -16.48
CA PRO A 92 -1.20 -3.00 -17.19
C PRO A 92 0.06 -2.56 -17.93
N GLN A 93 1.13 -3.33 -17.77
CA GLN A 93 2.38 -3.12 -18.51
C GLN A 93 2.21 -3.58 -19.96
N ARG A 94 2.77 -2.82 -20.91
CA ARG A 94 2.80 -3.13 -22.35
C ARG A 94 4.22 -3.42 -22.83
N TYR A 95 4.89 -4.33 -22.13
CA TYR A 95 6.27 -4.68 -22.45
C TYR A 95 6.37 -5.38 -23.81
N TYR A 96 7.40 -5.04 -24.57
CA TYR A 96 7.84 -5.84 -25.71
C TYR A 96 8.31 -7.23 -25.22
N ARG A 97 8.02 -8.28 -25.98
CA ARG A 97 8.28 -9.68 -25.56
C ARG A 97 9.02 -10.52 -26.61
N GLY A 98 9.54 -9.91 -27.68
CA GLY A 98 10.00 -10.62 -28.87
C GLY A 98 9.01 -10.46 -30.01
#